data_AF-V3ZWE3-F1
#
_entry.id   AF-V3ZWE3-F1
#
_cell.length_a   1.000
_cell.length_b   1.000
_cell.length_c   1.000
_cell.angle_alpha   90.00
_cell.angle_beta   90.00
_cell.angle_gamma   90.00
#
_symmetry.space_group_name_H-M   'P 1'
#
loop_
_entity.id
_entity.type
_entity.pdbx_description
1 polymer ?
#
loop_
_entity_poly.entity_id
_entity_poly.type
_entity_poly.pdbx_seq_one_letter_code
_entity_poly.pdbx_strand_id
1 'polypeptide(L)'
;VLCAVFGCNNDSRKSESVSYFKIGSRRNEIQKKWIVFLKRKNYILTKHSSICSEHFTDDSFVRDLQAELLKLTRPRKLREDAVPSIY
;
A
#
# COMPACT_ATOMS: atom_id res chain seq x y z
N VAL A 1 -6.11 10.18 -4.50
CA VAL A 1 -5.96 8.70 -4.61
C VAL A 1 -6.76 8.10 -3.48
N LEU A 2 -7.67 7.18 -3.79
CA LEU A 2 -8.51 6.52 -2.81
C LEU A 2 -7.93 5.14 -2.49
N CYS A 3 -8.04 4.71 -1.23
CA CYS A 3 -7.73 3.34 -0.87
C CYS A 3 -8.74 2.38 -1.50
N ALA A 4 -8.25 1.31 -2.13
CA ALA A 4 -9.08 0.30 -2.76
C ALA A 4 -9.69 -0.70 -1.77
N VAL A 5 -9.16 -0.79 -0.55
CA VAL A 5 -9.58 -1.77 0.46
C VAL A 5 -11.03 -1.53 0.86
N PHE A 6 -11.77 -2.62 1.03
CA PHE A 6 -13.17 -2.55 1.42
C PHE A 6 -13.29 -1.96 2.83
N GLY A 7 -14.12 -0.92 2.99
CA GLY A 7 -14.32 -0.23 4.27
C GLY A 7 -13.29 0.86 4.60
N CYS A 8 -12.19 0.97 3.86
CA CYS A 8 -11.22 2.04 4.06
C CYS A 8 -11.72 3.36 3.44
N ASN A 9 -11.70 4.44 4.23
CA ASN A 9 -12.13 5.77 3.80
C ASN A 9 -10.95 6.73 3.54
N ASN A 10 -9.72 6.20 3.46
CA ASN A 10 -8.53 7.01 3.22
C ASN A 10 -8.54 7.55 1.78
N ASP A 11 -8.49 8.87 1.70
CA ASP A 11 -8.34 9.64 0.48
C ASP A 11 -7.10 10.52 0.61
N SER A 12 -6.22 10.52 -0.38
CA SER A 12 -5.01 11.35 -0.39
C SER A 12 -5.30 12.85 -0.36
N ARG A 13 -6.55 13.26 -0.62
CA ARG A 13 -7.00 14.65 -0.46
C ARG A 13 -7.36 15.01 0.97
N LYS A 14 -7.59 14.02 1.83
CA LYS A 14 -8.03 14.19 3.23
C LYS A 14 -7.01 13.67 4.25
N SER A 15 -6.17 12.73 3.83
CA SER A 15 -5.28 11.97 4.71
C SER A 15 -3.84 12.35 4.39
N GLU A 16 -3.26 13.23 5.19
CA GLU A 16 -1.91 13.79 4.96
C GLU A 16 -0.78 12.85 5.43
N SER A 17 -1.06 11.92 6.33
CA SER A 17 -0.05 11.09 7.02
C SER A 17 0.06 9.64 6.51
N VAL A 18 -0.63 9.30 5.42
CA VAL A 18 -0.64 7.93 4.86
C VAL A 18 -0.01 7.89 3.47
N SER A 19 0.80 6.84 3.24
CA SER A 19 1.41 6.60 1.92
C SER A 19 0.49 5.71 1.07
N TYR A 20 0.46 5.92 -0.23
CA TYR A 20 -0.38 5.15 -1.16
C TYR A 20 0.49 4.31 -2.09
N PHE A 21 0.19 3.01 -2.16
CA PHE A 21 0.94 2.06 -2.96
C PHE A 21 0.08 1.51 -4.09
N LYS A 22 0.54 1.72 -5.33
CA LYS A 22 -0.17 1.27 -6.54
C LYS A 22 -0.11 -0.25 -6.67
N ILE A 23 -1.27 -0.87 -6.86
CA ILE A 23 -1.39 -2.32 -7.03
C ILE A 23 -0.77 -2.76 -8.37
N GLY A 24 -0.97 -1.98 -9.42
CA GLY A 24 -0.48 -2.28 -10.78
C GLY A 24 1.03 -2.20 -10.97
N SER A 25 1.78 -1.69 -9.99
CA SER A 25 3.26 -1.65 -10.04
C SER A 25 3.90 -2.88 -9.40
N ARG A 26 3.10 -3.84 -8.92
CA ARG A 26 3.58 -5.07 -8.27
C ARG A 26 3.71 -6.20 -9.28
N ARG A 27 4.59 -7.17 -8.98
CA ARG A 27 4.69 -8.43 -9.73
C ARG A 27 3.34 -9.16 -9.72
N ASN A 28 3.04 -9.86 -10.81
CA ASN A 28 1.74 -10.52 -11.03
C ASN A 28 1.26 -11.38 -9.84
N GLU A 29 2.15 -12.10 -9.14
CA GLU A 29 1.78 -12.95 -8.00
C GLU A 29 1.36 -12.14 -6.77
N ILE A 30 2.12 -11.11 -6.42
CA ILE A 30 1.81 -10.22 -5.30
C ILE A 30 0.56 -9.42 -5.59
N GLN A 31 0.42 -8.96 -6.84
CA GLN A 31 -0.77 -8.26 -7.32
C GLN A 31 -2.04 -9.09 -7.13
N LYS A 32 -2.01 -10.40 -7.46
CA LYS A 32 -3.14 -11.31 -7.21
C LYS A 32 -3.48 -11.40 -5.71
N LYS A 33 -2.47 -11.52 -4.84
CA LYS A 33 -2.69 -11.54 -3.38
C LYS A 33 -3.34 -10.25 -2.88
N TRP A 34 -2.90 -9.10 -3.39
CA TRP A 34 -3.50 -7.80 -3.05
C TRP A 34 -4.96 -7.73 -3.53
N ILE A 35 -5.27 -8.20 -4.75
CA ILE A 35 -6.65 -8.21 -5.27
C ILE A 35 -7.55 -9.12 -4.42
N VAL A 36 -7.07 -10.30 -4.03
CA VAL A 36 -7.78 -11.21 -3.12
C VAL A 36 -8.04 -10.53 -1.77
N PHE A 37 -7.04 -9.80 -1.26
CA PHE A 37 -7.17 -9.06 0.00
C PHE A 37 -8.28 -8.01 -0.04
N LEU A 38 -8.50 -7.33 -1.17
CA LEU A 38 -9.56 -6.31 -1.30
C LEU A 38 -10.97 -6.87 -1.01
N LYS A 39 -11.17 -8.20 -1.06
CA LYS A 39 -12.46 -8.89 -0.83
C LYS A 39 -13.62 -8.33 -1.67
N ARG A 40 -13.32 -7.68 -2.80
CA ARG A 40 -14.32 -7.15 -3.73
C ARG A 40 -14.60 -8.18 -4.82
N LYS A 41 -15.83 -8.68 -4.86
CA LYS A 41 -16.31 -9.55 -5.94
C LYS A 41 -16.21 -8.78 -7.27
N ASN A 42 -15.62 -9.38 -8.29
CA ASN A 42 -15.41 -8.79 -9.63
C ASN A 42 -14.57 -7.50 -9.65
N TYR A 43 -13.58 -7.37 -8.76
CA TYR A 43 -12.73 -6.19 -8.78
C TYR A 43 -11.90 -6.10 -10.07
N ILE A 44 -12.23 -5.12 -10.91
CA ILE A 44 -11.42 -4.76 -12.06
C ILE A 44 -10.31 -3.84 -11.57
N LEU A 45 -9.08 -4.29 -11.73
CA LEU A 45 -7.92 -3.47 -11.44
C LEU A 45 -7.95 -2.23 -12.35
N THR A 46 -7.93 -1.05 -11.75
CA THR A 46 -7.81 0.20 -12.49
C THR A 46 -6.42 0.79 -12.28
N LYS A 47 -6.00 1.66 -13.19
CA LYS A 47 -4.76 2.46 -13.09
C LYS A 47 -4.68 3.34 -11.83
N HIS A 48 -5.80 3.54 -11.15
CA HIS A 48 -5.89 4.32 -9.90
C HIS A 48 -6.00 3.46 -8.64
N SER A 49 -6.05 2.13 -8.79
CA SER A 49 -6.12 1.18 -7.68
C SER A 49 -4.85 1.24 -6.83
N SER A 50 -4.99 1.72 -5.61
CA SER A 50 -3.90 1.84 -4.63
C SER A 50 -4.38 1.41 -3.25
N ILE A 51 -3.46 0.94 -2.41
CA ILE A 51 -3.72 0.60 -1.00
C ILE A 51 -2.93 1.57 -0.12
N CYS A 52 -3.53 2.08 0.96
CA CYS A 52 -2.84 2.97 1.91
C CYS A 52 -1.90 2.17 2.83
N SER A 53 -0.94 2.87 3.46
CA SER A 53 0.07 2.26 4.33
C SER A 53 -0.49 1.56 5.57
N GLU A 54 -1.70 1.88 6.01
CA GLU A 54 -2.31 1.30 7.21
C GLU A 54 -2.69 -0.18 7.05
N HIS A 55 -2.83 -0.65 5.81
CA HIS A 55 -3.13 -2.05 5.54
C HIS A 55 -1.89 -2.96 5.54
N PHE A 56 -0.71 -2.39 5.83
CA PHE A 56 0.57 -3.10 5.90
C PHE A 56 1.16 -2.98 7.30
N THR A 57 1.71 -4.09 7.80
CA THR A 57 2.52 -4.09 9.02
C THR A 57 3.85 -3.38 8.80
N ASP A 58 4.47 -2.84 9.86
CA ASP A 58 5.77 -2.17 9.74
C ASP A 58 6.88 -3.05 9.12
N ASP A 59 6.84 -4.37 9.33
CA ASP A 59 7.80 -5.32 8.71
C ASP A 59 7.62 -5.48 7.18
N SER A 60 6.49 -5.03 6.63
CA SER A 60 6.28 -5.00 5.18
C SER A 60 7.05 -3.85 4.49
N PHE A 61 7.61 -2.92 5.26
CA PHE A 61 8.36 -1.79 4.74
C PHE A 61 9.86 -2.06 4.74
N VAL A 62 10.53 -1.57 3.71
CA VAL A 62 11.99 -1.57 3.63
C VAL A 62 12.52 -0.54 4.62
N ARG A 63 13.38 -0.99 5.52
CA ARG A 63 14.02 -0.13 6.50
C ARG A 63 15.14 0.67 5.84
N ASP A 64 14.98 2.00 5.75
CA ASP A 64 15.99 2.90 5.21
C ASP A 64 16.89 3.40 6.36
N LEU A 65 17.89 2.59 6.72
CA LEU A 65 18.82 2.90 7.81
C LEU A 65 19.55 4.23 7.59
N GLN A 66 19.84 4.58 6.33
CA GLN A 66 20.47 5.85 6.01
C GLN A 66 19.55 7.03 6.35
N ALA A 67 18.26 6.93 6.01
CA ALA A 67 17.28 7.95 6.37
C ALA A 67 17.11 8.07 7.89
N GLU A 68 17.11 6.94 8.62
CA GLU A 68 17.04 6.93 10.09
C GLU A 68 18.26 7.65 10.70
N LEU A 69 19.48 7.28 10.29
CA LEU A 69 20.72 7.84 10.82
C LEU A 69 20.88 9.34 10.50
N LEU A 70 20.46 9.75 9.31
CA LEU A 70 20.57 11.14 8.85
C LEU A 70 19.33 11.99 9.17
N LYS A 71 18.33 11.42 9.89
CA LYS A 71 17.03 12.06 10.18
C LYS A 71 16.35 12.66 8.94
N LEU A 72 16.44 11.95 7.81
CA LEU A 72 15.85 12.39 6.55
C LEU A 72 14.41 11.89 6.44
N THR A 73 13.49 12.79 6.11
CA THR A 73 12.11 12.41 5.78
C THR A 73 12.08 11.87 4.36
N ARG A 74 11.89 10.55 4.22
CA ARG A 74 11.74 9.88 2.92
C ARG A 74 10.41 9.12 2.85
N PRO A 75 9.80 9.01 1.66
CA PRO A 75 8.59 8.21 1.50
C PRO A 75 8.89 6.75 1.81
N ARG A 76 8.02 6.12 2.62
CA ARG A 76 8.12 4.70 2.96
C ARG A 76 8.03 3.86 1.68
N LYS A 77 8.90 2.85 1.57
CA LYS A 77 8.89 1.87 0.48
C LYS A 77 8.44 0.53 1.01
N LEU A 78 7.47 -0.10 0.35
CA LEU A 78 7.12 -1.49 0.62
C LEU A 78 8.14 -2.42 -0.01
N ARG A 79 8.41 -3.54 0.68
CA ARG A 79 9.18 -4.64 0.13
C ARG A 79 8.52 -5.21 -1.13
N GLU A 80 9.28 -5.96 -1.92
CA GLU A 80 8.77 -6.56 -3.17
C GLU A 80 7.81 -7.72 -2.93
N ASP A 81 7.92 -8.38 -1.78
CA ASP A 81 7.09 -9.48 -1.30
C ASP A 81 5.96 -9.04 -0.37
N ALA A 82 5.88 -7.74 -0.05
CA ALA A 82 4.90 -7.19 0.86
C ALA A 82 3.47 -7.42 0.37
N VAL A 83 2.63 -7.94 1.26
CA VAL A 83 1.20 -8.13 1.04
C VAL A 83 0.41 -7.42 2.14
N PRO A 84 -0.72 -6.78 1.80
CA PRO A 84 -1.58 -6.20 2.81
C PRO A 84 -2.14 -7.32 3.68
N SER A 85 -2.16 -7.08 4.98
CA SER A 85 -2.58 -8.05 6.00
C SER A 85 -3.56 -7.45 7.02
N ILE A 86 -3.66 -6.12 7.08
CA ILE A 86 -4.50 -5.38 8.03
C ILE A 86 -5.73 -4.82 7.30
N TYR A 87 -6.94 -5.09 7.80
CA TYR A 87 -8.21 -4.70 7.20
C TYR A 87 -8.72 -3.36 7.70
#